data_AF-A0A9D1LDN8-F1
#
_entry.id   AF-A0A9D1LDN8-F1
#
_cell.length_a   1.000
_cell.length_b   1.000
_cell.length_c   1.000
_cell.angle_alpha   90.00
_cell.angle_beta   90.00
_cell.angle_gamma   90.00
#
_symmetry.space_group_name_H-M   'P 1'
#
loop_
_entity.id
_entity.type
_entity.pdbx_description
1 polymer ?
#
loop_
_entity_poly.entity_id
_entity_poly.type
_entity_poly.pdbx_seq_one_letter_code
_entity_poly.pdbx_strand_id
1 'polypeptide(L)'
;MSCSGNCSSCGSDCQKQPLRHPNITGAILGQFMMEMAVRSQKNAAGEITEEKMDEMDRKTMNWLGATFSGKNAQFEVDPEWYPVGVAGNLRMKLGEELAQAAGGKLPEDNATLIFSAMAVFMAEVYDTLSVVTKKGIEPLGEVPAPEMLALLKRWTEMLVGYELKWRDPSQEETTDKEQ
;
A
#
# COMPACT_ATOMS: atom_id res chain seq x y z
N MET A 1 16.02 0.84 21.77
CA MET A 1 16.27 2.29 21.95
C MET A 1 14.95 2.93 22.36
N SER A 2 14.90 3.55 23.54
CA SER A 2 13.68 4.07 24.18
C SER A 2 13.57 5.57 23.89
N CYS A 3 12.39 6.02 23.45
CA CYS A 3 12.10 7.42 23.16
C CYS A 3 11.38 8.04 24.37
N SER A 4 12.09 8.82 25.17
CA SER A 4 11.60 9.43 26.41
C SER A 4 10.97 10.80 26.16
N GLY A 5 9.78 10.82 25.54
CA GLY A 5 8.67 11.77 25.78
C GLY A 5 8.90 13.28 25.89
N ASN A 6 10.03 13.88 25.50
CA ASN A 6 10.26 15.32 25.60
C ASN A 6 10.60 15.93 24.23
N CYS A 7 9.56 16.32 23.48
CA CYS A 7 9.64 16.75 22.08
C CYS A 7 10.05 18.22 21.88
N SER A 8 10.90 18.79 22.72
CA SER A 8 11.41 20.17 22.59
C SER A 8 12.88 20.26 22.17
N SER A 9 13.59 19.13 22.09
CA SER A 9 15.03 19.08 21.73
C SER A 9 15.41 18.00 20.70
N CYS A 10 14.46 17.32 20.07
CA CYS A 10 14.73 16.46 18.91
C CYS A 10 14.89 17.30 17.63
N GLY A 11 15.97 18.08 17.58
CA GLY A 11 16.43 18.80 16.40
C GLY A 11 17.31 17.96 15.48
N SER A 12 17.12 16.64 15.45
CA SER A 12 17.72 15.76 14.45
C SER A 12 16.67 15.46 13.38
N ASP A 13 16.68 16.27 12.32
CA ASP A 13 16.33 15.82 10.97
C ASP A 13 15.13 14.85 10.89
N CYS A 14 13.91 15.40 10.97
CA CYS A 14 12.75 14.78 10.33
C CYS A 14 12.94 14.86 8.80
N GLN A 15 13.99 14.20 8.28
CA GLN A 15 14.22 14.05 6.86
C GLN A 15 13.01 13.32 6.27
N LYS A 16 12.47 13.89 5.20
CA LYS A 16 11.35 13.30 4.47
C LYS A 16 11.75 11.90 4.01
N GLN A 17 10.85 10.94 4.17
CA GLN A 17 11.13 9.56 3.80
C GLN A 17 10.86 9.31 2.31
N PRO A 18 11.80 8.74 1.53
CA PRO A 18 11.63 8.57 0.08
C PRO A 18 10.62 7.48 -0.27
N LEU A 19 9.51 7.84 -0.92
CA LEU A 19 8.47 6.88 -1.34
C LEU A 19 8.97 5.89 -2.40
N ARG A 20 10.03 6.19 -3.13
CA ARG A 20 10.62 5.23 -4.08
C ARG A 20 11.34 4.06 -3.38
N HIS A 21 11.56 4.15 -2.07
CA HIS A 21 12.14 3.06 -1.29
C HIS A 21 11.07 2.00 -0.96
N PRO A 22 11.34 0.70 -1.21
CA PRO A 22 10.29 -0.31 -1.14
C PRO A 22 9.91 -0.65 0.30
N ASN A 23 10.84 -0.53 1.26
CA ASN A 23 10.50 -0.70 2.67
C ASN A 23 9.58 0.41 3.18
N ILE A 24 9.65 1.62 2.61
CA ILE A 24 8.78 2.74 3.02
C ILE A 24 7.39 2.55 2.42
N THR A 25 7.31 2.38 1.11
CA THR A 25 6.02 2.16 0.42
C THR A 25 5.35 0.86 0.89
N GLY A 26 6.10 -0.23 1.04
CA GLY A 26 5.59 -1.48 1.57
C GLY A 26 5.10 -1.37 3.01
N ALA A 27 5.79 -0.63 3.88
CA ALA A 27 5.31 -0.39 5.24
C ALA A 27 4.01 0.43 5.28
N ILE A 28 3.90 1.47 4.43
CA ILE A 28 2.68 2.27 4.29
C ILE A 28 1.51 1.37 3.87
N LEU A 29 1.66 0.64 2.77
CA LEU A 29 0.62 -0.24 2.25
C LEU A 29 0.25 -1.33 3.26
N GLY A 30 1.26 -1.97 3.88
CA GLY A 30 1.06 -3.00 4.90
C GLY A 30 0.27 -2.49 6.10
N GLN A 31 0.59 -1.28 6.59
CA GLN A 31 -0.16 -0.67 7.67
C GLN A 31 -1.64 -0.47 7.30
N PHE A 32 -1.94 0.05 6.10
CA PHE A 32 -3.33 0.21 5.68
C PHE A 32 -4.04 -1.12 5.48
N MET A 33 -3.36 -2.15 4.98
CA MET A 33 -3.92 -3.51 4.90
C MET A 33 -4.28 -4.05 6.29
N MET A 34 -3.42 -3.84 7.30
CA MET A 34 -3.72 -4.18 8.70
C MET A 34 -4.95 -3.43 9.21
N GLU A 35 -5.01 -2.11 9.01
CA GLU A 35 -6.13 -1.30 9.46
C GLU A 35 -7.45 -1.73 8.79
N MET A 36 -7.42 -2.02 7.50
CA MET A 36 -8.59 -2.50 6.75
C MET A 36 -9.06 -3.87 7.23
N ALA A 37 -8.13 -4.79 7.53
CA ALA A 37 -8.45 -6.09 8.11
C ALA A 37 -9.15 -5.93 9.48
N VAL A 38 -8.60 -5.08 10.36
CA VAL A 38 -9.19 -4.79 11.68
C VAL A 38 -10.59 -4.17 11.52
N ARG A 39 -10.76 -3.20 10.61
CA ARG A 39 -12.08 -2.58 10.34
C ARG A 39 -13.08 -3.61 9.84
N SER A 40 -12.68 -4.48 8.91
CA SER A 40 -13.54 -5.56 8.39
C SER A 40 -14.02 -6.50 9.51
N GLN A 41 -13.13 -6.88 10.43
CA GLN A 41 -13.50 -7.71 11.58
C GLN A 41 -14.46 -6.99 12.53
N LYS A 42 -14.20 -5.72 12.85
CA LYS A 42 -15.08 -4.92 13.71
C LYS A 42 -16.46 -4.72 13.10
N ASN A 43 -16.55 -4.52 11.78
CA ASN A 43 -17.83 -4.42 11.08
C ASN A 43 -18.59 -5.76 11.15
N ALA A 44 -17.91 -6.88 10.90
CA ALA A 44 -18.51 -8.21 11.04
C ALA A 44 -18.97 -8.53 12.47
N ALA A 45 -18.30 -7.99 13.49
CA ALA A 45 -18.70 -8.09 14.89
C ALA A 45 -19.81 -7.11 15.30
N GLY A 46 -20.25 -6.21 14.40
CA GLY A 46 -21.24 -5.18 14.68
C GLY A 46 -20.73 -4.02 15.55
N GLU A 47 -19.41 -3.90 15.74
CA GLU A 47 -18.79 -2.83 16.54
C GLU A 47 -18.72 -1.49 15.80
N ILE A 48 -18.74 -1.52 14.46
CA ILE A 48 -18.78 -0.33 13.60
C ILE A 48 -19.86 -0.47 12.53
N THR A 49 -20.53 0.63 12.21
CA THR A 49 -21.54 0.69 11.15
C THR A 49 -20.91 0.73 9.76
N GLU A 50 -21.69 0.40 8.74
CA GLU A 50 -21.30 0.55 7.33
C GLU A 50 -20.94 2.02 7.00
N GLU A 51 -21.76 2.97 7.43
CA GLU A 51 -21.47 4.41 7.25
C GLU A 51 -20.12 4.81 7.86
N LYS A 52 -19.77 4.22 9.01
CA LYS A 52 -18.48 4.51 9.67
C LYS A 52 -17.32 3.89 8.89
N MET A 53 -17.52 2.70 8.34
CA MET A 53 -16.55 2.03 7.47
C MET A 53 -16.27 2.88 6.22
N ASP A 54 -17.32 3.32 5.52
CA ASP A 54 -17.21 4.19 4.34
C ASP A 54 -16.45 5.50 4.64
N GLU A 55 -16.72 6.12 5.80
CA GLU A 55 -16.02 7.33 6.22
C GLU A 55 -14.51 7.09 6.41
N MET A 56 -14.15 5.98 7.05
CA MET A 56 -12.76 5.59 7.28
C MET A 56 -12.05 5.23 5.97
N ASP A 57 -12.75 4.57 5.06
CA ASP A 57 -12.19 4.14 3.78
C ASP A 57 -11.96 5.33 2.85
N ARG A 58 -12.90 6.28 2.81
CA ARG A 58 -12.69 7.55 2.10
C ARG A 58 -11.47 8.30 2.65
N LYS A 59 -11.26 8.30 3.97
CA LYS A 59 -10.08 8.94 4.59
C LYS A 59 -8.79 8.23 4.17
N THR A 60 -8.77 6.89 4.21
CA THR A 60 -7.65 6.08 3.76
C THR A 60 -7.32 6.33 2.29
N MET A 61 -8.32 6.26 1.40
CA MET A 61 -8.16 6.51 -0.03
C MET A 61 -7.60 7.91 -0.30
N ASN A 62 -8.16 8.93 0.35
CA ASN A 62 -7.70 10.32 0.17
C ASN A 62 -6.27 10.51 0.65
N TRP A 63 -5.89 9.90 1.77
CA TRP A 63 -4.53 9.98 2.29
C TRP A 63 -3.53 9.28 1.36
N LEU A 64 -3.84 8.07 0.91
CA LEU A 64 -3.01 7.32 -0.03
C LEU A 64 -2.86 8.06 -1.36
N GLY A 65 -3.97 8.56 -1.92
CA GLY A 65 -3.98 9.34 -3.15
C GLY A 65 -3.15 10.62 -3.04
N ALA A 66 -3.26 11.35 -1.93
CA ALA A 66 -2.43 12.53 -1.66
C ALA A 66 -0.95 12.18 -1.52
N THR A 67 -0.62 11.07 -0.86
CA THR A 67 0.76 10.59 -0.68
C THR A 67 1.42 10.26 -2.02
N PHE A 68 0.82 9.37 -2.81
CA PHE A 68 1.44 8.91 -4.06
C PHE A 68 1.28 9.89 -5.23
N SER A 69 0.43 10.92 -5.12
CA SER A 69 0.42 12.07 -6.03
C SER A 69 1.41 13.18 -5.65
N GLY A 70 2.19 12.98 -4.58
CA GLY A 70 3.23 13.91 -4.13
C GLY A 70 2.72 15.14 -3.37
N LYS A 71 1.48 15.09 -2.86
CA LYS A 71 0.85 16.15 -2.08
C LYS A 71 1.03 15.98 -0.57
N ASN A 72 1.64 14.89 -0.10
CA ASN A 72 1.92 14.65 1.31
C ASN A 72 3.31 15.18 1.71
N ALA A 73 3.35 16.20 2.57
CA ALA A 73 4.58 16.85 2.99
C ALA A 73 5.51 15.97 3.85
N GLN A 74 5.00 14.88 4.43
CA GLN A 74 5.78 13.96 5.27
C GLN A 74 6.80 13.14 4.48
N PHE A 75 6.56 12.95 3.18
CA PHE A 75 7.37 12.08 2.35
C PHE A 75 8.13 12.82 1.27
N GLU A 76 9.28 12.27 0.90
CA GLU A 76 10.10 12.76 -0.20
C GLU A 76 9.64 12.06 -1.47
N VAL A 77 9.40 12.86 -2.49
CA VAL A 77 9.08 12.39 -3.82
C VAL A 77 10.31 12.50 -4.70
N ASP A 78 10.62 11.42 -5.40
CA ASP A 78 11.60 11.43 -6.47
C ASP A 78 11.04 12.23 -7.65
N PRO A 79 11.65 13.36 -8.05
CA PRO A 79 11.16 14.22 -9.14
C PRO A 79 11.09 13.54 -10.51
N GLU A 80 11.89 12.50 -10.75
CA GLU A 80 11.91 11.77 -12.03
C GLU A 80 10.83 10.69 -12.07
N TRP A 81 10.45 10.15 -10.90
CA TRP A 81 9.47 9.06 -10.80
C TRP A 81 8.04 9.54 -10.49
N TYR A 82 7.89 10.56 -9.64
CA TYR A 82 6.59 11.06 -9.19
C TYR A 82 6.19 12.39 -9.86
N PRO A 83 4.91 12.62 -10.19
CA PRO A 83 3.79 11.67 -10.23
C PRO A 83 3.66 10.96 -11.59
N VAL A 84 4.40 11.39 -12.62
CA VAL A 84 4.23 10.94 -14.02
C VAL A 84 4.65 9.49 -14.20
N GLY A 85 5.77 9.05 -13.62
CA GLY A 85 6.27 7.68 -13.71
C GLY A 85 5.35 6.68 -12.99
N VAL A 86 4.87 7.03 -11.79
CA VAL A 86 3.85 6.25 -11.07
C VAL A 86 2.59 6.10 -11.90
N ALA A 87 2.03 7.20 -12.39
CA ALA A 87 0.81 7.18 -13.19
C ALA A 87 1.01 6.39 -14.50
N GLY A 88 2.16 6.54 -15.16
CA GLY A 88 2.51 5.77 -16.35
C GLY A 88 2.57 4.26 -16.08
N ASN A 89 3.20 3.84 -14.98
CA ASN A 89 3.30 2.44 -14.59
C ASN A 89 1.93 1.84 -14.22
N LEU A 90 1.10 2.61 -13.49
CA LEU A 90 -0.27 2.20 -13.17
C LEU A 90 -1.14 2.04 -14.42
N ARG A 91 -1.03 2.95 -15.40
CA ARG A 91 -1.73 2.81 -16.69
C ARG A 91 -1.32 1.54 -17.44
N MET A 92 -0.03 1.24 -17.44
CA MET A 92 0.51 0.08 -18.13
C MET A 92 0.05 -1.24 -17.49
N LYS A 93 0.00 -1.28 -16.16
CA LYS A 93 -0.24 -2.51 -15.39
C LYS A 93 -1.70 -2.76 -15.01
N LEU A 94 -2.52 -1.71 -14.89
CA LEU A 94 -3.90 -1.77 -14.40
C LEU A 94 -4.90 -1.01 -15.30
N GLY A 95 -4.56 -0.76 -16.56
CA GLY A 95 -5.34 0.13 -17.42
C GLY A 95 -6.83 -0.23 -17.54
N GLU A 96 -7.15 -1.52 -17.58
CA GLU A 96 -8.54 -2.01 -17.67
C GLU A 96 -9.28 -1.87 -16.33
N GLU A 97 -8.66 -2.30 -15.23
CA GLU A 97 -9.22 -2.21 -13.89
C GLU A 97 -9.45 -0.76 -13.47
N LEU A 98 -8.51 0.13 -13.81
CA LEU A 98 -8.62 1.56 -13.56
C LEU A 98 -9.73 2.21 -14.39
N ALA A 99 -9.89 1.80 -15.65
CA ALA A 99 -10.99 2.28 -16.48
C ALA A 99 -12.34 1.85 -15.88
N GLN A 100 -12.47 0.61 -15.41
CA GLN A 100 -13.68 0.14 -14.75
C GLN A 100 -13.96 0.92 -13.46
N ALA A 101 -12.96 1.09 -12.60
CA ALA A 101 -13.08 1.85 -11.34
C ALA A 101 -13.41 3.34 -11.56
N ALA A 102 -13.02 3.92 -12.69
CA ALA A 102 -13.26 5.31 -13.06
C ALA A 102 -14.54 5.52 -13.91
N GLY A 103 -15.43 4.54 -14.01
CA GLY A 103 -16.70 4.68 -14.75
C GLY A 103 -16.60 4.44 -16.25
N GLY A 104 -15.65 3.60 -16.68
CA GLY A 104 -15.49 3.11 -18.05
C GLY A 104 -14.44 3.83 -18.89
N LYS A 105 -13.84 4.91 -18.40
CA LYS A 105 -12.76 5.63 -19.09
C LYS A 105 -11.59 5.87 -18.15
N LEU A 106 -10.39 5.57 -18.64
CA LEU A 106 -9.15 5.82 -17.90
C LEU A 106 -8.95 7.34 -17.68
N PRO A 107 -8.66 7.79 -16.45
CA PRO A 107 -8.36 9.20 -16.18
C PRO A 107 -7.14 9.71 -16.96
N GLU A 108 -7.32 10.85 -17.62
CA GLU A 108 -6.25 11.52 -18.38
C GLU A 108 -5.26 12.23 -17.44
N ASP A 109 -5.74 12.77 -16.32
CA ASP A 109 -4.88 13.42 -15.35
C ASP A 109 -4.24 12.41 -14.37
N ASN A 110 -2.96 12.61 -14.07
CA ASN A 110 -2.18 11.66 -13.26
C ASN A 110 -2.66 11.57 -11.81
N ALA A 111 -3.18 12.66 -11.25
CA ALA A 111 -3.63 12.68 -9.86
C ALA A 111 -4.89 11.82 -9.71
N THR A 112 -5.93 12.05 -10.51
CA THR A 112 -7.15 11.23 -10.50
C THR A 112 -6.84 9.78 -10.80
N LEU A 113 -5.95 9.48 -11.75
CA LEU A 113 -5.53 8.10 -12.01
C LEU A 113 -4.93 7.43 -10.76
N ILE A 114 -4.06 8.13 -10.02
CA ILE A 114 -3.47 7.61 -8.79
C ILE A 114 -4.56 7.39 -7.72
N PHE A 115 -5.53 8.29 -7.59
CA PHE A 115 -6.66 8.10 -6.67
C PHE A 115 -7.52 6.88 -7.06
N SER A 116 -7.83 6.71 -8.35
CA SER A 116 -8.52 5.53 -8.87
C SER A 116 -7.73 4.25 -8.58
N ALA A 117 -6.41 4.29 -8.70
CA ALA A 117 -5.57 3.15 -8.35
C ALA A 117 -5.63 2.81 -6.87
N MET A 118 -5.68 3.81 -5.98
CA MET A 118 -5.83 3.55 -4.54
C MET A 118 -7.20 2.96 -4.21
N ALA A 119 -8.25 3.32 -4.95
CA ALA A 119 -9.55 2.66 -4.82
C ALA A 119 -9.49 1.19 -5.28
N VAL A 120 -8.81 0.89 -6.40
CA VAL A 120 -8.60 -0.50 -6.86
C VAL A 120 -7.79 -1.29 -5.84
N PHE A 121 -6.70 -0.73 -5.31
CA PHE A 121 -5.92 -1.36 -4.23
C PHE A 121 -6.81 -1.74 -3.05
N MET A 122 -7.65 -0.81 -2.58
CA MET A 122 -8.52 -1.06 -1.44
C MET A 122 -9.57 -2.15 -1.73
N ALA A 123 -10.15 -2.15 -2.93
CA ALA A 123 -11.09 -3.19 -3.35
C ALA A 123 -10.43 -4.57 -3.34
N GLU A 124 -9.23 -4.70 -3.93
CA GLU A 124 -8.49 -5.96 -3.96
C GLU A 124 -8.08 -6.43 -2.55
N VAL A 125 -7.78 -5.51 -1.62
CA VAL A 125 -7.54 -5.85 -0.21
C VAL A 125 -8.79 -6.48 0.40
N TYR A 126 -9.97 -5.88 0.23
CA TYR A 126 -11.21 -6.45 0.78
C TYR A 126 -11.61 -7.77 0.12
N ASP A 127 -11.43 -7.90 -1.19
CA ASP A 127 -11.66 -9.16 -1.90
C ASP A 127 -10.74 -10.26 -1.39
N THR A 128 -9.45 -9.94 -1.20
CA THR A 128 -8.46 -10.88 -0.67
C THR A 128 -8.78 -11.26 0.78
N LEU A 129 -9.14 -10.30 1.63
CA LEU A 129 -9.60 -10.55 2.99
C LEU A 129 -10.80 -11.51 3.00
N SER A 130 -11.81 -11.26 2.17
CA SER A 130 -12.99 -12.12 2.04
C SER A 130 -12.62 -13.55 1.66
N VAL A 131 -11.71 -13.72 0.69
CA VAL A 131 -11.23 -15.05 0.27
C VAL A 131 -10.48 -15.76 1.39
N VAL A 132 -9.54 -15.08 2.05
CA VAL A 132 -8.69 -15.66 3.09
C VAL A 132 -9.52 -16.01 4.34
N THR A 133 -10.42 -15.13 4.76
CA THR A 133 -11.33 -15.39 5.89
C THR A 133 -12.28 -16.55 5.60
N LYS A 134 -12.80 -16.70 4.37
CA LYS A 134 -13.61 -17.87 3.97
C LYS A 134 -12.83 -19.19 4.06
N LYS A 135 -11.50 -19.16 3.90
CA LYS A 135 -10.63 -20.33 4.10
C LYS A 135 -10.34 -20.62 5.59
N GLY A 136 -10.82 -19.78 6.51
CA GLY A 136 -10.52 -19.89 7.95
C GLY A 136 -9.08 -19.51 8.30
N ILE A 137 -8.39 -18.80 7.41
CA ILE A 137 -7.02 -18.35 7.61
C ILE A 137 -7.06 -16.95 8.22
N GLU A 138 -6.23 -16.70 9.24
CA GLU A 138 -6.03 -15.36 9.76
C GLU A 138 -5.21 -14.53 8.75
N PRO A 139 -5.76 -13.44 8.19
CA PRO A 139 -5.11 -12.78 7.05
C PRO A 139 -3.74 -12.19 7.35
N LEU A 140 -3.55 -11.70 8.58
CA LEU A 140 -2.36 -10.96 8.99
C LEU A 140 -1.89 -11.41 10.39
N GLY A 141 -1.96 -12.73 10.66
CA GLY A 141 -1.46 -13.35 11.89
C GLY A 141 0.08 -13.41 11.95
N GLU A 142 0.64 -14.25 12.83
CA GLU A 142 2.11 -14.40 12.97
C GLU A 142 2.81 -14.71 11.64
N VAL A 143 2.15 -15.49 10.79
CA VAL A 143 2.51 -15.68 9.39
C VAL A 143 1.38 -15.12 8.54
N PRO A 144 1.57 -13.96 7.88
CA PRO A 144 0.55 -13.39 7.01
C PRO A 144 0.18 -14.32 5.86
N ALA A 145 -1.09 -14.29 5.43
CA ALA A 145 -1.55 -15.15 4.36
C ALA A 145 -0.77 -14.89 3.05
N PRO A 146 -0.37 -15.93 2.30
CA PRO A 146 0.40 -15.78 1.06
C PRO A 146 -0.26 -14.82 0.06
N GLU A 147 -1.58 -14.82 -0.03
CA GLU A 147 -2.36 -13.93 -0.90
C GLU A 147 -2.20 -12.46 -0.50
N MET A 148 -2.18 -12.16 0.81
CA MET A 148 -1.95 -10.80 1.31
C MET A 148 -0.53 -10.33 1.04
N LEU A 149 0.46 -11.22 1.21
CA LEU A 149 1.86 -10.91 0.90
C LEU A 149 2.09 -10.67 -0.59
N ALA A 150 1.46 -11.48 -1.46
CA ALA A 150 1.52 -11.32 -2.90
C ALA A 150 0.89 -9.99 -3.34
N LEU A 151 -0.25 -9.63 -2.76
CA LEU A 151 -0.91 -8.35 -3.00
C LEU A 151 0.00 -7.18 -2.59
N LEU A 152 0.54 -7.21 -1.38
CA LEU A 152 1.44 -6.17 -0.86
C LEU A 152 2.67 -6.00 -1.75
N LYS A 153 3.31 -7.10 -2.15
CA LYS A 153 4.48 -7.09 -3.04
C LYS A 153 4.13 -6.43 -4.38
N ARG A 154 3.07 -6.90 -5.04
CA ARG A 154 2.64 -6.39 -6.35
C ARG A 154 2.37 -4.89 -6.31
N TRP A 155 1.64 -4.41 -5.32
CA TRP A 155 1.35 -2.97 -5.19
C TRP A 155 2.59 -2.15 -4.86
N THR A 156 3.49 -2.67 -4.03
CA THR A 156 4.76 -1.99 -3.74
C THR A 156 5.55 -1.81 -5.04
N GLU A 157 5.71 -2.86 -5.85
CA GLU A 157 6.39 -2.82 -7.15
C GLU A 157 5.77 -1.82 -8.13
N MET A 158 4.45 -1.76 -8.18
CA MET A 158 3.73 -0.79 -9.02
C MET A 158 4.02 0.65 -8.63
N LEU A 159 4.09 0.94 -7.32
CA LEU A 159 4.28 2.29 -6.82
C LEU A 159 5.76 2.73 -6.79
N VAL A 160 6.71 1.80 -6.64
CA VAL A 160 8.15 2.13 -6.67
C VAL A 160 8.77 2.07 -8.07
N GLY A 161 8.13 1.36 -9.00
CA GLY A 161 8.53 1.34 -10.42
C GLY A 161 9.54 0.27 -10.82
N TYR A 162 9.83 -0.69 -9.95
CA TYR A 162 10.74 -1.80 -10.23
C TYR A 162 10.31 -3.05 -9.46
N GLU A 163 10.78 -4.20 -9.93
CA GLU A 163 10.48 -5.49 -9.32
C GLU A 163 11.27 -5.70 -8.04
N LEU A 164 10.62 -6.28 -7.04
CA LEU A 164 11.21 -6.67 -5.77
C LEU A 164 11.61 -8.14 -5.84
N LYS A 165 12.89 -8.39 -5.57
CA LYS A 165 13.39 -9.74 -5.27
C LYS A 165 13.18 -9.99 -3.79
N TRP A 166 12.09 -10.68 -3.43
CA TRP A 166 11.98 -11.18 -2.07
C TRP A 166 12.97 -12.32 -1.90
N ARG A 167 13.80 -12.22 -0.85
CA ARG A 167 14.58 -13.36 -0.38
C ARG A 167 13.58 -14.34 0.21
N ASP A 168 13.41 -15.46 -0.47
CA ASP A 168 12.72 -16.59 0.12
C ASP A 168 13.60 -17.13 1.26
N PRO A 169 13.18 -17.06 2.54
CA PRO A 169 13.97 -17.57 3.65
C PRO A 169 14.17 -19.09 3.59
N SER A 170 13.44 -19.80 2.73
CA SER A 170 13.64 -21.22 2.44
C SER A 170 14.67 -21.49 1.34
N GLN A 171 15.10 -20.46 0.62
CA GLN A 171 16.26 -20.56 -0.27
C GLN A 171 17.51 -20.24 0.53
N GLU A 172 18.11 -21.28 1.08
CA GLU A 172 19.49 -21.23 1.58
C GLU A 172 20.36 -20.50 0.56
N GLU A 173 21.12 -19.52 1.04
CA GLU A 173 22.22 -18.96 0.26
C GLU A 173 23.12 -20.12 -0.15
N THR A 174 23.03 -20.55 -1.40
CA THR A 174 24.14 -21.23 -2.05
C THR A 174 25.25 -20.19 -2.10
N THR A 175 26.05 -20.17 -1.04
CA THR A 175 27.35 -19.49 -1.00
C THR A 175 28.11 -19.93 -2.23
N ASP A 176 28.16 -19.08 -3.25
CA ASP A 176 29.12 -19.18 -4.34
C ASP A 176 30.51 -18.96 -3.73
N LYS A 177 31.09 -20.07 -3.26
CA LYS A 177 32.53 -20.22 -3.10
C LYS A 177 33.08 -20.79 -4.41
N GLU A 178 33.33 -19.93 -5.38
CA GLU A 178 34.22 -20.20 -6.50
C GLU A 178 34.83 -18.85 -6.94
N GLN A 179 36.12 -18.64 -7.13
CA GLN A 179 37.37 -19.33 -6.81
C GLN A 179 38.46 -18.25 -6.84
#